data_AF-A0A8S7KB34-F1
#
_entry.id   AF-A0A8S7KB34-F1
#
_cell.length_a   1.000
_cell.length_b   1.000
_cell.length_c   1.000
_cell.angle_alpha   90.00
_cell.angle_beta   90.00
_cell.angle_gamma   90.00
#
_symmetry.space_group_name_H-M   'P 1'
#
loop_
_entity.id
_entity.type
_entity.pdbx_description
1 polymer ?
#
loop_
_entity_poly.entity_id
_entity_poly.type
_entity_poly.pdbx_seq_one_letter_code
_entity_poly.pdbx_strand_id
1 'polypeptide(L)'
;MSYITIPHPNAVNGHTAVICSTSIRHILAVRKSTLLQIDTLIRQLTEISALTESIGGKAAPDWAMKQDFRCGCWLKEKQETAMKAITRNLDREIWR
;
A
#
# COMPACT_ATOMS: atom_id res chain seq x y z
N MET A 1 16.15 -9.60 -16.01
CA MET A 1 16.47 -8.91 -14.73
C MET A 1 17.50 -7.84 -15.05
N SER A 2 17.06 -6.59 -15.16
CA SER A 2 17.94 -5.46 -15.50
C SER A 2 18.21 -4.68 -14.21
N TYR A 3 19.45 -4.74 -13.75
CA TYR A 3 19.94 -4.02 -12.58
C TYR A 3 19.96 -2.52 -12.92
N ILE A 4 19.10 -1.72 -12.31
CA ILE A 4 19.08 -0.26 -12.51
C ILE A 4 20.17 0.34 -11.63
N THR A 5 21.32 0.60 -12.22
CA THR A 5 22.41 1.38 -11.61
C THR A 5 21.92 2.79 -11.33
N ILE A 6 21.78 3.14 -10.04
CA ILE A 6 21.58 4.52 -9.59
C ILE A 6 22.92 5.26 -9.80
N PRO A 7 22.97 6.33 -10.60
CA PRO A 7 24.23 7.07 -10.76
C PRO A 7 24.60 7.74 -9.43
N HIS A 8 25.83 7.47 -8.96
CA HIS A 8 26.43 8.13 -7.81
C HIS A 8 26.59 9.63 -8.12
N PRO A 9 26.02 10.55 -7.32
CA PRO A 9 26.12 11.98 -7.59
C PRO A 9 27.53 12.42 -7.21
N ASN A 10 28.38 12.65 -8.21
CA ASN A 10 29.69 13.21 -7.97
C ASN A 10 29.54 14.65 -7.45
N ALA A 11 29.90 14.82 -6.18
CA ALA A 11 30.39 16.01 -5.50
C ALA A 11 30.01 17.37 -6.13
N VAL A 12 28.85 17.90 -5.73
CA VAL A 12 28.66 19.35 -5.59
C VAL A 12 28.67 19.66 -4.11
N ASN A 13 29.67 20.43 -3.73
CA ASN A 13 29.90 20.96 -2.39
C ASN A 13 28.71 21.84 -1.97
N GLY A 14 28.09 21.58 -0.82
CA GLY A 14 27.12 22.48 -0.19
C GLY A 14 25.69 21.93 -0.10
N HIS A 15 25.20 21.84 1.13
CA HIS A 15 23.85 21.45 1.53
C HIS A 15 22.72 22.02 0.65
N THR A 16 22.05 21.16 -0.13
CA THR A 16 20.58 21.11 -0.35
C THR A 16 20.29 19.83 -1.12
N ALA A 17 19.53 18.91 -0.53
CA ALA A 17 18.99 17.75 -1.24
C ALA A 17 17.92 18.24 -2.24
N VAL A 18 18.33 18.60 -3.45
CA VAL A 18 17.43 19.07 -4.51
C VAL A 18 16.65 17.86 -5.03
N ILE A 19 15.43 17.67 -4.54
CA ILE A 19 14.49 16.76 -5.18
C ILE A 19 13.99 17.44 -6.46
N CYS A 20 14.40 16.93 -7.61
CA CYS A 20 13.94 17.43 -8.91
C CYS A 20 12.42 17.27 -9.07
N SER A 21 11.75 18.24 -9.71
CA SER A 21 10.29 18.23 -9.92
C SER A 21 9.78 16.99 -10.69
N THR A 22 10.63 16.41 -11.54
CA THR A 22 10.38 15.14 -12.25
C THR A 22 10.28 13.97 -11.29
N SER A 23 11.18 13.89 -10.30
CA SER A 23 11.18 12.84 -9.28
C SER A 23 9.94 12.93 -8.39
N ILE A 24 9.50 14.15 -8.02
CA ILE A 24 8.26 14.35 -7.26
C ILE A 24 7.03 13.88 -8.07
N ARG A 25 6.94 14.26 -9.35
CA ARG A 25 5.84 13.83 -10.22
C ARG A 25 5.78 12.31 -10.35
N HIS A 26 6.92 11.66 -10.50
CA HIS A 26 7.00 10.20 -10.56
C HIS A 26 6.50 9.55 -9.26
N ILE A 27 6.98 10.01 -8.10
CA ILE A 27 6.56 9.49 -6.79
C ILE A 27 5.04 9.62 -6.61
N LEU A 28 4.47 10.79 -6.94
CA LEU A 28 3.03 11.01 -6.84
C LEU A 28 2.21 10.11 -7.78
N ALA A 29 2.70 9.88 -9.01
CA ALA A 29 2.04 9.00 -9.97
C ALA A 29 2.05 7.54 -9.50
N VAL A 30 3.19 7.04 -9.02
CA VAL A 30 3.33 5.68 -8.47
C VAL A 30 2.43 5.52 -7.24
N ARG A 31 2.45 6.47 -6.30
CA ARG A 31 1.56 6.45 -5.13
C ARG A 31 0.09 6.32 -5.53
N LYS A 32 -0.37 7.12 -6.49
CA LYS A 32 -1.76 7.11 -6.96
C LYS A 32 -2.13 5.74 -7.57
N SER A 33 -1.28 5.18 -8.43
CA SER A 33 -1.57 3.89 -9.07
C SER A 33 -1.50 2.73 -8.08
N THR A 34 -0.61 2.78 -7.09
CA THR A 34 -0.52 1.78 -6.01
C THR A 34 -1.77 1.81 -5.13
N LEU A 35 -2.23 2.99 -4.71
CA LEU A 35 -3.46 3.11 -3.90
C LEU A 35 -4.69 2.58 -4.64
N LEU A 36 -4.80 2.83 -5.95
CA LEU A 36 -5.90 2.31 -6.77
C LEU A 36 -5.88 0.77 -6.87
N GLN A 37 -4.70 0.18 -7.00
CA GLN A 37 -4.54 -1.28 -7.02
C GLN A 37 -4.91 -1.90 -5.68
N ILE A 38 -4.49 -1.29 -4.56
CA ILE A 38 -4.85 -1.76 -3.22
C ILE A 38 -6.37 -1.72 -3.02
N ASP A 39 -7.04 -0.63 -3.43
CA ASP A 39 -8.50 -0.51 -3.35
C ASP A 39 -9.21 -1.65 -4.08
N THR A 40 -8.74 -1.95 -5.30
CA THR A 40 -9.27 -3.01 -6.15
C THR A 40 -9.12 -4.37 -5.48
N LEU A 41 -7.94 -4.69 -4.95
CA LEU A 41 -7.68 -5.95 -4.28
C LEU A 41 -8.51 -6.12 -3.00
N ILE A 42 -8.73 -5.05 -2.22
CA ILE A 42 -9.58 -5.10 -1.02
C ILE A 42 -11.05 -5.38 -1.40
N ARG A 43 -11.56 -4.77 -2.48
CA ARG A 43 -12.91 -5.06 -3.00
C ARG A 43 -13.04 -6.52 -3.41
N GLN A 44 -12.09 -7.01 -4.21
CA GLN A 44 -12.08 -8.42 -4.65
C GLN A 44 -12.03 -9.39 -3.47
N LEU A 45 -11.20 -9.11 -2.46
CA LEU A 45 -11.15 -9.93 -1.25
C LEU A 45 -12.48 -9.94 -0.50
N THR A 46 -13.18 -8.81 -0.45
CA THR A 46 -14.51 -8.69 0.17
C THR A 46 -15.54 -9.52 -0.59
N GLU A 47 -15.54 -9.48 -1.92
CA GLU A 47 -16.42 -10.28 -2.76
C GLU A 47 -16.16 -11.77 -2.60
N ILE A 48 -14.88 -12.19 -2.62
CA ILE A 48 -14.49 -13.58 -2.38
C ILE A 48 -14.96 -14.03 -1.00
N SER A 49 -14.80 -13.20 0.04
CA SER A 49 -15.29 -13.52 1.38
C SER A 49 -16.80 -13.80 1.37
N ALA A 50 -17.60 -12.93 0.76
CA ALA A 50 -19.05 -13.11 0.67
C ALA A 50 -19.43 -14.36 -0.13
N LEU A 51 -18.73 -14.65 -1.23
CA LEU A 51 -18.94 -15.87 -2.01
C LEU A 51 -18.61 -17.12 -1.20
N THR A 52 -17.51 -17.13 -0.45
CA THR A 52 -17.14 -18.26 0.41
C THR A 52 -18.16 -18.51 1.52
N GLU A 53 -18.69 -17.46 2.15
CA GLU A 53 -19.77 -17.59 3.13
C GLU A 53 -21.07 -18.12 2.50
N SER A 54 -21.40 -17.67 1.29
CA SER A 54 -22.63 -18.05 0.59
C SER A 54 -22.72 -19.56 0.28
N ILE A 55 -21.57 -20.24 0.19
CA ILE A 55 -21.49 -21.69 -0.04
C ILE A 55 -21.25 -22.49 1.25
N GLY A 56 -21.42 -21.86 2.43
CA GLY A 56 -21.24 -22.49 3.74
C GLY A 56 -19.80 -22.57 4.23
N GLY A 57 -18.87 -21.90 3.53
CA GLY A 57 -17.50 -21.68 4.00
C GLY A 57 -17.43 -20.58 5.07
N LYS A 58 -16.23 -20.35 5.60
CA LYS A 58 -15.99 -19.24 6.54
C LYS A 58 -15.55 -17.97 5.80
N ALA A 59 -15.74 -16.82 6.43
CA ALA A 59 -15.33 -15.54 5.89
C ALA A 59 -13.80 -15.40 5.85
N ALA A 60 -13.30 -14.43 5.05
CA ALA A 60 -11.88 -14.10 4.96
C ALA A 60 -11.14 -14.01 6.30
N PRO A 61 -11.69 -13.41 7.37
CA PRO A 61 -11.01 -13.34 8.66
C PRO A 61 -10.73 -14.72 9.28
N ASP A 62 -11.62 -15.69 9.09
CA ASP A 62 -11.53 -16.99 9.74
C ASP A 62 -10.46 -17.89 9.13
N TRP A 63 -10.07 -17.65 7.88
CA TRP A 63 -9.06 -18.45 7.17
C TRP A 63 -7.81 -17.65 6.78
N ALA A 64 -7.88 -16.33 6.64
CA ALA A 64 -6.73 -15.49 6.29
C ALA A 64 -5.97 -14.97 7.50
N MET A 65 -6.57 -14.98 8.70
CA MET A 65 -5.91 -14.47 9.91
C MET A 65 -5.29 -15.60 10.73
N LYS A 66 -4.04 -15.39 11.16
CA LYS A 66 -3.43 -16.23 12.19
C LYS A 66 -4.17 -15.98 13.51
N GLN A 67 -4.60 -17.03 14.21
CA GLN A 67 -5.37 -16.94 15.46
C GLN A 67 -4.77 -16.00 16.52
N ASP A 68 -3.45 -15.80 16.51
CA ASP A 68 -2.72 -14.96 17.48
C ASP A 68 -2.39 -13.54 16.99
N PHE A 69 -2.91 -13.08 15.86
CA PHE A 69 -2.60 -11.74 15.36
C PHE A 69 -3.38 -10.68 16.18
N ARG A 70 -2.75 -10.23 17.28
CA ARG A 70 -3.30 -9.24 18.23
C ARG A 70 -3.39 -7.80 17.70
N CYS A 71 -2.88 -7.52 16.50
CA CYS A 71 -3.06 -6.22 15.85
C CYS A 71 -4.32 -6.27 14.98
N GLY A 72 -5.31 -5.42 15.28
CA GLY A 72 -6.52 -5.27 14.48
C GLY A 72 -6.17 -5.18 12.99
N CYS A 73 -6.59 -6.20 12.23
CA CYS A 73 -6.27 -6.27 10.81
C CYS A 73 -7.14 -5.27 10.06
N TRP A 74 -6.52 -4.30 9.40
CA TRP A 74 -7.22 -3.34 8.53
C TRP A 74 -8.02 -4.01 7.41
N LEU A 75 -7.78 -5.30 7.11
CA LEU A 75 -8.56 -6.06 6.13
C LEU A 75 -9.99 -6.36 6.58
N LYS A 76 -10.33 -6.20 7.87
CA LYS A 76 -11.71 -6.32 8.39
C LYS A 76 -12.41 -4.95 8.49
N GLU A 77 -11.65 -3.86 8.50
CA GLU A 77 -12.22 -2.52 8.56
C GLU A 77 -13.01 -2.21 7.29
N LYS A 78 -13.99 -1.31 7.39
CA LYS A 78 -14.67 -0.80 6.18
C LYS A 78 -13.59 -0.34 5.19
N GLN A 79 -13.76 -0.66 3.91
CA GLN A 79 -12.81 -0.31 2.86
C GLN A 79 -12.33 1.15 2.98
N GLU A 80 -13.25 2.07 3.26
CA GLU A 80 -12.93 3.48 3.51
C GLU A 80 -11.90 3.68 4.64
N THR A 81 -12.09 3.02 5.79
CA THR A 81 -11.19 3.09 6.95
C THR A 81 -9.84 2.45 6.64
N ALA A 82 -9.84 1.27 6.01
CA ALA A 82 -8.62 0.58 5.61
C ALA A 82 -7.78 1.43 4.64
N MET A 83 -8.42 1.99 3.61
CA MET A 83 -7.77 2.84 2.62
C MET A 83 -7.22 4.12 3.23
N LYS A 84 -7.94 4.75 4.17
CA LYS A 84 -7.44 5.93 4.92
C LYS A 84 -6.17 5.59 5.72
N ALA A 85 -6.16 4.47 6.44
CA ALA A 85 -5.01 4.06 7.24
C ALA A 85 -3.78 3.74 6.36
N ILE A 86 -3.97 3.01 5.26
CA ILE A 86 -2.92 2.68 4.29
C ILE A 86 -2.35 3.95 3.65
N THR A 87 -3.22 4.85 3.19
CA THR A 87 -2.81 6.13 2.59
C THR A 87 -1.96 6.95 3.57
N ARG A 88 -2.43 7.11 4.81
CA ARG A 88 -1.70 7.85 5.86
C ARG A 88 -0.33 7.24 6.15
N ASN A 89 -0.24 5.91 6.22
CA ASN A 89 1.02 5.23 6.51
C ASN A 89 2.01 5.40 5.35
N LEU A 90 1.56 5.23 4.10
CA LEU A 90 2.39 5.48 2.91
C LEU A 90 2.88 6.92 2.87
N ASP A 91 2.00 7.90 3.12
CA ASP A 91 2.37 9.32 3.14
C ASP A 91 3.42 9.61 4.21
N ARG A 92 3.25 9.03 5.40
CA ARG A 92 4.22 9.19 6.49
C ARG A 92 5.59 8.63 6.12
N GLU A 93 5.67 7.48 5.47
CA GLU A 93 6.95 6.88 5.09
C GLU A 93 7.62 7.63 3.91
N ILE A 94 6.83 8.17 2.97
CA ILE A 94 7.35 8.91 1.82
C ILE A 94 7.93 10.28 2.24
N TRP A 95 7.32 10.93 3.23
CA TRP A 95 7.65 12.31 3.65
C TRP A 95 8.39 12.40 4.99
N ARG A 96 8.95 11.31 5.48
CA ARG A 96 9.91 11.29 6.60
C ARG A 96 11.27 11.84 6.17
#